data_AF-A0A929B194-F1
#
_entry.id   AF-A0A929B194-F1
#
_cell.length_a   1.000
_cell.length_b   1.000
_cell.length_c   1.000
_cell.angle_alpha   90.00
_cell.angle_beta   90.00
_cell.angle_gamma   90.00
#
_symmetry.space_group_name_H-M   'P 1'
#
loop_
_entity.id
_entity.type
_entity.pdbx_description
1 polymer ?
#
loop_
_entity_poly.entity_id
_entity_poly.type
_entity_poly.pdbx_seq_one_letter_code
_entity_poly.pdbx_strand_id
1 'polypeptide(L)'
;MGKVTIFFKENCGHCKRAKELLAAKHVAYEGIDITNNEPQRLLMVHLSARQTVPQIFFNEQHIGGASELLALEEKKVLDQRLKEVFSVPTPANFPPQDIPEQVLAEIELPLGKVLDKFTVDITQDPQFEPIIPIFQQQFGFMPNTFKYGAIWSEAFTAWSCAHLTLWNSALPVLGDFLTVAGFATSNAADCSYCAAHATQLSVDVGVSAEKLMKLHEFYREPNSADDSVLPFTPFERALIRLSRAATLNRVTQEDLETARSLDPEKAERAIEAVAAIAACFWINLDILFSGVPLIDL
;
A
#
# COMPACT_ATOMS: atom_id res chain seq x y z
N MET A 1 -33.39 -11.09 -3.12
CA MET A 1 -33.10 -10.05 -2.10
C MET A 1 -31.70 -9.52 -2.37
N GLY A 2 -31.38 -8.30 -1.94
CA GLY A 2 -30.00 -7.81 -2.04
C GLY A 2 -29.03 -8.60 -1.18
N LYS A 3 -27.73 -8.42 -1.40
CA LYS A 3 -26.69 -9.13 -0.65
C LYS A 3 -25.45 -8.28 -0.43
N VAL A 4 -24.76 -8.58 0.66
CA VAL A 4 -23.43 -8.06 0.96
C VAL A 4 -22.42 -9.17 0.68
N THR A 5 -21.38 -8.87 -0.07
CA THR A 5 -20.31 -9.82 -0.40
C THR A 5 -18.98 -9.31 0.17
N ILE A 6 -18.17 -10.19 0.75
CA ILE A 6 -16.83 -9.85 1.25
C ILE A 6 -15.79 -10.86 0.75
N PHE A 7 -14.82 -10.37 -0.01
CA PHE A 7 -13.59 -11.13 -0.28
C PHE A 7 -12.64 -10.98 0.91
N PHE A 8 -12.07 -12.08 1.39
CA PHE A 8 -11.23 -12.08 2.59
C PHE A 8 -10.09 -13.10 2.52
N LYS A 9 -9.09 -12.95 3.40
CA LYS A 9 -8.08 -13.99 3.70
C LYS A 9 -8.17 -14.41 5.16
N GLU A 10 -7.79 -15.65 5.45
CA GLU A 10 -7.53 -16.13 6.80
C GLU A 10 -6.45 -15.28 7.48
N ASN A 11 -6.51 -15.17 8.81
CA ASN A 11 -5.57 -14.40 9.62
C ASN A 11 -5.44 -12.90 9.24
N CYS A 12 -6.40 -12.32 8.53
CA CYS A 12 -6.41 -10.89 8.22
C CYS A 12 -7.20 -10.07 9.27
N GLY A 13 -6.50 -9.22 10.02
CA GLY A 13 -7.12 -8.32 11.01
C GLY A 13 -8.09 -7.29 10.41
N HIS A 14 -7.89 -6.86 9.16
CA HIS A 14 -8.85 -5.98 8.47
C HIS A 14 -10.14 -6.73 8.13
N CYS A 15 -10.03 -7.98 7.67
CA CYS A 15 -11.20 -8.82 7.38
C CYS A 15 -12.01 -9.10 8.64
N LYS A 16 -11.33 -9.40 9.76
CA LYS A 16 -11.98 -9.64 11.07
C LYS A 16 -12.84 -8.43 11.47
N ARG A 17 -12.29 -7.22 11.42
CA ARG A 17 -13.03 -5.99 11.79
C ARG A 17 -14.25 -5.72 10.92
N ALA A 18 -14.12 -5.88 9.61
CA ALA A 18 -15.26 -5.72 8.71
C ALA A 18 -16.39 -6.72 9.04
N LYS A 19 -16.03 -7.99 9.30
CA LYS A 19 -16.98 -9.04 9.69
C LYS A 19 -17.63 -8.76 11.05
N GLU A 20 -16.87 -8.26 12.03
CA GLU A 20 -17.38 -7.87 13.35
C GLU A 20 -18.40 -6.73 13.26
N LEU A 21 -18.13 -5.70 12.44
CA LEU A 21 -19.08 -4.60 12.22
C LEU A 21 -20.39 -5.11 11.59
N LEU A 22 -20.31 -5.93 10.54
CA LEU A 22 -21.50 -6.51 9.90
C LEU A 22 -22.28 -7.41 10.87
N ALA A 23 -21.58 -8.18 11.70
CA ALA A 23 -22.20 -9.01 12.74
C ALA A 23 -22.91 -8.16 13.81
N ALA A 24 -22.29 -7.07 14.27
CA ALA A 24 -22.90 -6.13 15.21
C ALA A 24 -24.16 -5.45 14.64
N LYS A 25 -24.23 -5.29 13.31
CA LYS A 25 -25.40 -4.80 12.58
C LYS A 25 -26.43 -5.87 12.24
N HIS A 26 -26.19 -7.13 12.63
CA HIS A 26 -27.03 -8.28 12.28
C HIS A 26 -27.23 -8.45 10.76
N VAL A 27 -26.20 -8.11 9.98
CA VAL A 27 -26.21 -8.19 8.52
C VAL A 27 -25.62 -9.52 8.08
N ALA A 28 -26.41 -10.33 7.37
CA ALA A 28 -25.90 -11.50 6.69
C ALA A 28 -25.05 -11.08 5.48
N TYR A 29 -23.94 -11.78 5.25
CA TYR A 29 -23.05 -11.56 4.12
C TYR A 29 -22.57 -12.89 3.53
N GLU A 30 -22.21 -12.84 2.26
CA GLU A 30 -21.52 -13.91 1.55
C GLU A 30 -20.01 -13.69 1.65
N GLY A 31 -19.28 -14.63 2.23
CA GLY A 31 -17.82 -14.55 2.37
C GLY A 31 -17.11 -15.39 1.31
N ILE A 32 -16.19 -14.78 0.58
CA ILE A 32 -15.36 -15.44 -0.43
C ILE A 32 -13.92 -15.45 0.05
N ASP A 33 -13.39 -16.65 0.34
CA ASP A 33 -12.02 -16.83 0.79
C ASP A 33 -11.05 -16.88 -0.40
N ILE A 34 -10.04 -16.01 -0.38
CA ILE A 34 -9.00 -15.93 -1.39
C ILE A 34 -7.61 -16.38 -0.91
N THR A 35 -7.49 -16.91 0.32
CA THR A 35 -6.21 -17.20 0.99
C THR A 35 -5.26 -18.01 0.12
N ASN A 36 -5.76 -19.12 -0.44
CA ASN A 36 -5.04 -19.99 -1.38
C ASN A 36 -5.87 -20.21 -2.65
N ASN A 37 -6.73 -19.25 -3.00
CA ASN A 37 -7.65 -19.36 -4.14
C ASN A 37 -7.37 -18.25 -5.14
N GLU A 38 -6.45 -18.55 -6.05
CA GLU A 38 -5.96 -17.61 -7.05
C GLU A 38 -7.04 -17.14 -8.05
N PRO A 39 -7.95 -18.01 -8.55
CA PRO A 39 -9.09 -17.55 -9.35
C PRO A 39 -9.97 -16.53 -8.61
N GLN A 40 -10.30 -16.78 -7.34
CA GLN A 40 -11.12 -15.85 -6.57
C GLN A 40 -10.38 -14.55 -6.24
N ARG A 41 -9.05 -14.60 -6.05
CA ARG A 41 -8.22 -13.40 -5.93
C ARG A 41 -8.25 -12.58 -7.22
N LEU A 42 -8.07 -13.19 -8.38
CA LEU A 42 -8.09 -12.49 -9.67
C LEU A 42 -9.47 -11.88 -9.94
N LEU A 43 -10.54 -12.60 -9.59
CA LEU A 43 -11.90 -12.09 -9.68
C LEU A 43 -12.09 -10.87 -8.76
N MET A 44 -11.64 -10.94 -7.51
CA MET A 44 -11.67 -9.81 -6.59
C MET A 44 -10.95 -8.59 -7.19
N VAL A 45 -9.74 -8.78 -7.73
CA VAL A 45 -8.96 -7.70 -8.35
C VAL A 45 -9.72 -7.12 -9.55
N HIS A 46 -10.30 -7.96 -10.40
CA HIS A 46 -11.09 -7.51 -11.54
C HIS A 46 -12.31 -6.67 -11.12
N LEU A 47 -13.04 -7.11 -10.11
CA LEU A 47 -14.25 -6.41 -9.63
C LEU A 47 -13.94 -5.12 -8.84
N SER A 48 -12.80 -5.07 -8.15
CA SER A 48 -12.48 -3.97 -7.21
C SER A 48 -11.35 -3.04 -7.68
N ALA A 49 -10.60 -3.42 -8.71
CA ALA A 49 -9.31 -2.83 -9.08
C ALA A 49 -8.31 -2.74 -7.90
N ARG A 50 -8.45 -3.60 -6.88
CA ARG A 50 -7.58 -3.62 -5.68
C ARG A 50 -7.10 -5.03 -5.37
N GLN A 51 -5.87 -5.14 -4.87
CA GLN A 51 -5.25 -6.44 -4.52
C GLN A 51 -5.34 -6.80 -3.04
N THR A 52 -5.61 -5.83 -2.18
CA THR A 52 -5.67 -6.01 -0.73
C THR A 52 -7.03 -6.53 -0.27
N VAL A 53 -7.08 -7.11 0.93
CA VAL A 53 -8.34 -7.61 1.55
C VAL A 53 -8.62 -6.89 2.87
N PRO A 54 -9.90 -6.75 3.27
CA PRO A 54 -11.09 -7.23 2.56
C PRO A 54 -11.48 -6.33 1.39
N GLN A 55 -12.27 -6.87 0.45
CA GLN A 55 -13.01 -6.07 -0.54
C GLN A 55 -14.50 -6.35 -0.37
N ILE A 56 -15.28 -5.29 -0.12
CA ILE A 56 -16.69 -5.37 0.27
C ILE A 56 -17.55 -4.80 -0.84
N PHE A 57 -18.62 -5.53 -1.16
CA PHE A 57 -19.58 -5.16 -2.18
C PHE A 57 -21.00 -5.19 -1.64
N PHE A 58 -21.77 -4.22 -2.06
CA PHE A 58 -23.19 -4.07 -1.79
C PHE A 58 -23.92 -4.27 -3.11
N ASN A 59 -24.56 -5.43 -3.28
CA ASN A 59 -24.90 -5.92 -4.62
C ASN A 59 -23.65 -5.86 -5.51
N GLU A 60 -23.72 -5.24 -6.69
CA GLU A 60 -22.58 -5.05 -7.61
C GLU A 60 -21.71 -3.82 -7.28
N GLN A 61 -22.15 -2.96 -6.35
CA GLN A 61 -21.42 -1.75 -6.03
C GLN A 61 -20.23 -2.07 -5.12
N HIS A 62 -19.02 -1.74 -5.59
CA HIS A 62 -17.81 -1.78 -4.77
C HIS A 62 -17.83 -0.68 -3.70
N ILE A 63 -17.61 -1.07 -2.45
CA ILE A 63 -17.60 -0.16 -1.29
C ILE A 63 -16.17 0.19 -0.87
N GLY A 64 -15.23 -0.72 -1.08
CA GLY A 64 -13.85 -0.61 -0.61
C GLY A 64 -13.50 -1.70 0.41
N GLY A 65 -12.53 -1.42 1.28
CA GLY A 65 -12.12 -2.33 2.33
C GLY A 65 -12.76 -2.03 3.68
N ALA A 66 -12.14 -2.55 4.74
CA ALA A 66 -12.65 -2.38 6.11
C ALA A 66 -12.76 -0.90 6.50
N SER A 67 -11.81 -0.09 6.06
CA SER A 67 -11.74 1.35 6.32
C SER A 67 -12.96 2.09 5.78
N GLU A 68 -13.31 1.84 4.52
CA GLU A 68 -14.45 2.47 3.87
C GLU A 68 -15.78 2.01 4.49
N LEU A 69 -15.90 0.74 4.89
CA LEU A 69 -17.09 0.24 5.58
C LEU A 69 -17.26 0.91 6.96
N LEU A 70 -16.18 1.01 7.76
CA LEU A 70 -16.20 1.67 9.06
C LEU A 70 -16.52 3.16 8.93
N ALA A 71 -15.98 3.84 7.91
CA ALA A 71 -16.28 5.24 7.65
C ALA A 71 -17.77 5.49 7.35
N LEU A 72 -18.48 4.53 6.74
CA LEU A 72 -19.94 4.62 6.56
C LEU A 72 -20.69 4.55 7.89
N GLU A 73 -20.20 3.74 8.84
CA GLU A 73 -20.79 3.64 10.18
C GLU A 73 -20.54 4.89 11.01
N GLU A 74 -19.32 5.41 11.01
CA GLU A 74 -18.98 6.66 11.71
C GLU A 74 -19.82 7.84 11.22
N LYS A 75 -20.07 7.89 9.91
CA LYS A 75 -20.95 8.88 9.27
C LYS A 75 -22.44 8.60 9.51
N LYS A 76 -22.80 7.50 10.17
CA LYS A 76 -24.17 7.04 10.45
C LYS A 76 -25.03 6.85 9.19
N VAL A 77 -24.40 6.55 8.06
CA VAL A 77 -25.09 6.30 6.77
C VAL A 77 -25.14 4.81 6.41
N LEU A 78 -24.41 3.96 7.12
CA LEU A 78 -24.35 2.52 6.85
C LEU A 78 -25.74 1.85 6.91
N ASP A 79 -26.54 2.14 7.93
CA ASP A 79 -27.87 1.54 8.11
C ASP A 79 -28.83 1.90 6.96
N GLN A 80 -28.76 3.14 6.47
CA GLN A 80 -29.54 3.56 5.30
C GLN A 80 -29.10 2.80 4.06
N ARG A 81 -27.79 2.74 3.81
CA ARG A 81 -27.22 2.04 2.65
C ARG A 81 -27.60 0.56 2.66
N LEU A 82 -27.54 -0.11 3.81
CA LEU A 82 -27.93 -1.51 3.93
C LEU A 82 -29.42 -1.73 3.61
N LYS A 83 -30.31 -0.83 4.04
CA LYS A 83 -31.73 -0.90 3.67
C LYS A 83 -31.93 -0.78 2.16
N GLU A 84 -31.22 0.14 1.50
CA GLU A 84 -31.24 0.30 0.04
C GLU A 84 -30.71 -0.94 -0.67
N VAL A 85 -29.64 -1.55 -0.14
CA VAL A 85 -29.08 -2.78 -0.70
C VAL A 85 -30.10 -3.90 -0.67
N PHE A 86 -30.73 -4.15 0.49
CA PHE A 86 -31.66 -5.27 0.65
C PHE A 86 -33.01 -5.05 -0.04
N SER A 87 -33.38 -3.81 -0.37
CA SER A 87 -34.60 -3.49 -1.11
C SER A 87 -34.49 -3.79 -2.62
N VAL A 88 -33.27 -3.88 -3.16
CA VAL A 88 -33.00 -4.19 -4.57
C VAL A 88 -32.40 -5.59 -4.70
N PRO A 89 -32.93 -6.48 -5.54
CA PRO A 89 -32.33 -7.78 -5.77
C PRO A 89 -30.95 -7.62 -6.43
N THR A 90 -29.95 -8.33 -5.90
CA THR A 90 -28.63 -8.43 -6.55
C THR A 90 -28.78 -9.10 -7.92
N PRO A 91 -28.01 -8.69 -8.94
CA PRO A 91 -27.92 -9.45 -10.19
C PRO A 91 -27.58 -10.92 -9.90
N ALA A 92 -28.29 -11.84 -10.57
CA ALA A 92 -28.18 -13.28 -10.31
C ALA A 92 -26.75 -13.81 -10.46
N ASN A 93 -25.95 -13.16 -11.30
CA ASN A 93 -24.58 -13.55 -11.64
C ASN A 93 -23.51 -12.75 -10.88
N PHE A 94 -23.86 -12.00 -9.83
CA PHE A 94 -22.86 -11.27 -9.04
C PHE A 94 -22.62 -11.94 -7.69
N PRO A 95 -21.37 -12.08 -7.19
CA PRO A 95 -20.18 -12.05 -8.03
C PRO A 95 -20.22 -13.23 -9.01
N PRO A 96 -19.66 -13.09 -10.21
CA PRO A 96 -19.63 -14.19 -11.16
C PRO A 96 -18.81 -15.33 -10.57
N GLN A 97 -19.26 -16.58 -10.76
CA GLN A 97 -18.55 -17.73 -10.17
C GLN A 97 -17.20 -17.97 -10.84
N ASP A 98 -17.12 -17.64 -12.12
CA ASP A 98 -15.93 -17.73 -12.95
C ASP A 98 -15.56 -16.34 -13.49
N ILE A 99 -14.28 -16.15 -13.75
CA ILE A 99 -13.81 -14.99 -14.50
C ILE A 99 -14.15 -15.24 -15.98
N PRO A 100 -14.81 -14.32 -16.69
CA PRO A 100 -15.07 -14.48 -18.12
C PRO A 100 -13.78 -14.81 -18.89
N GLU A 101 -13.83 -15.76 -19.81
CA GLU A 101 -12.64 -16.24 -20.53
C GLU A 101 -11.95 -15.13 -21.34
N GLN A 102 -12.72 -14.16 -21.86
CA GLN A 102 -12.16 -12.95 -22.49
C GLN A 102 -11.37 -12.10 -21.49
N VAL A 103 -11.85 -11.99 -20.25
CA VAL A 103 -11.14 -11.28 -19.17
C VAL A 103 -9.90 -12.08 -18.76
N LEU A 104 -9.93 -13.41 -18.70
CA LEU A 104 -8.71 -14.21 -18.45
C LEU A 104 -7.65 -14.05 -19.56
N ALA A 105 -8.09 -13.86 -20.80
CA ALA A 105 -7.21 -13.62 -21.94
C ALA A 105 -6.65 -12.18 -21.97
N GLU A 106 -7.38 -11.21 -21.39
CA GLU A 106 -6.99 -9.80 -21.25
C GLU A 106 -6.31 -9.48 -19.91
N ILE A 107 -6.44 -10.36 -18.90
CA ILE A 107 -5.67 -10.29 -17.67
C ILE A 107 -4.23 -10.52 -18.10
N GLU A 108 -3.50 -9.42 -18.26
CA GLU A 108 -2.06 -9.40 -18.10
C GLU A 108 -1.80 -10.14 -16.79
N LEU A 109 -1.30 -11.37 -16.89
CA LEU A 109 -0.84 -12.10 -15.72
C LEU A 109 0.06 -11.13 -14.96
N PRO A 110 -0.11 -10.98 -13.62
CA PRO A 110 0.81 -10.17 -12.85
C PRO A 110 2.21 -10.58 -13.26
N LEU A 111 3.07 -9.62 -13.60
CA LEU A 111 4.43 -9.87 -14.07
C LEU A 111 5.13 -10.92 -13.17
N GLY A 112 4.84 -10.90 -11.86
CA GLY A 112 5.26 -11.92 -10.89
C GLY A 112 5.02 -13.40 -11.27
N LYS A 113 3.96 -13.74 -12.03
CA LYS A 113 3.65 -15.12 -12.47
C LYS A 113 4.40 -15.56 -13.72
N VAL A 114 4.97 -14.62 -14.45
CA VAL A 114 5.76 -14.86 -15.65
C VAL A 114 7.17 -14.33 -15.51
N LEU A 115 7.57 -13.92 -14.30
CA LEU A 115 8.82 -13.22 -14.03
C LEU A 115 10.01 -14.03 -14.56
N ASP A 116 10.02 -15.34 -14.32
CA ASP A 116 11.08 -16.26 -14.75
C ASP A 116 11.27 -16.34 -16.27
N LYS A 117 10.28 -15.89 -17.06
CA LYS A 117 10.38 -15.82 -18.53
C LYS A 117 11.04 -14.55 -19.03
N PHE A 118 11.15 -13.54 -18.16
CA PHE A 118 11.63 -12.20 -18.49
C PHE A 118 12.75 -11.73 -17.54
N THR A 119 13.29 -12.63 -16.71
CA THR A 119 14.39 -12.34 -15.80
C THR A 119 15.64 -12.00 -16.61
N VAL A 120 16.10 -10.77 -16.47
CA VAL A 120 17.46 -10.39 -16.86
C VAL A 120 18.33 -10.58 -15.62
N ASP A 121 19.40 -11.36 -15.75
CA ASP A 121 20.45 -11.34 -14.73
C ASP A 121 21.20 -10.03 -14.82
N ILE A 122 20.73 -9.04 -14.06
CA ILE A 122 21.28 -7.69 -14.05
C ILE A 122 22.78 -7.68 -13.68
N THR A 123 23.26 -8.71 -12.97
CA THR A 123 24.67 -8.80 -12.57
C THR A 123 25.60 -9.10 -13.74
N GLN A 124 25.05 -9.60 -14.85
CA GLN A 124 25.80 -9.88 -16.08
C GLN A 124 25.78 -8.71 -17.06
N ASP A 125 25.01 -7.66 -16.78
CA ASP A 125 24.89 -6.50 -17.65
C ASP A 125 25.78 -5.35 -17.15
N PRO A 126 26.86 -4.99 -17.89
CA PRO A 126 27.79 -3.94 -17.47
C PRO A 126 27.14 -2.58 -17.23
N GLN A 127 25.97 -2.31 -17.82
CA GLN A 127 25.30 -1.03 -17.63
C GLN A 127 24.83 -0.82 -16.17
N PHE A 128 24.55 -1.90 -15.44
CA PHE A 128 24.07 -1.86 -14.06
C PHE A 128 25.17 -2.07 -13.02
N GLU A 129 26.39 -2.37 -13.44
CA GLU A 129 27.56 -2.56 -12.56
C GLU A 129 27.73 -1.41 -11.53
N PRO A 130 27.51 -0.13 -11.87
CA PRO A 130 27.64 0.96 -10.89
C PRO A 130 26.55 0.97 -9.80
N ILE A 131 25.35 0.45 -10.08
CA ILE A 131 24.20 0.53 -9.16
C ILE A 131 24.05 -0.73 -8.29
N ILE A 132 24.55 -1.88 -8.76
CA ILE A 132 24.42 -3.16 -8.05
C ILE A 132 24.98 -3.10 -6.63
N PRO A 133 26.22 -2.63 -6.38
CA PRO A 133 26.78 -2.59 -5.03
C PRO A 133 25.97 -1.69 -4.09
N ILE A 134 25.43 -0.58 -4.61
CA ILE A 134 24.64 0.38 -3.84
C ILE A 134 23.37 -0.28 -3.32
N PHE A 135 22.62 -0.95 -4.21
CA PHE A 135 21.37 -1.58 -3.84
C PHE A 135 21.56 -2.85 -3.00
N GLN A 136 22.61 -3.64 -3.27
CA GLN A 136 22.97 -4.77 -2.40
C GLN A 136 23.37 -4.31 -1.01
N GLN A 137 24.12 -3.21 -0.88
CA GLN A 137 24.45 -2.64 0.42
C GLN A 137 23.22 -2.12 1.15
N GLN A 138 22.29 -1.49 0.42
CA GLN A 138 21.08 -0.91 1.00
C GLN A 138 20.09 -1.98 1.46
N PHE A 139 19.78 -2.96 0.62
CA PHE A 139 18.73 -3.96 0.90
C PHE A 139 19.26 -5.29 1.43
N GLY A 140 20.58 -5.53 1.38
CA GLY A 140 21.20 -6.82 1.71
C GLY A 140 21.03 -7.90 0.63
N PHE A 141 20.20 -7.65 -0.38
CA PHE A 141 19.98 -8.49 -1.56
C PHE A 141 19.53 -7.64 -2.74
N MET A 142 19.38 -8.25 -3.92
CA MET A 142 18.81 -7.56 -5.07
C MET A 142 17.29 -7.69 -5.07
N PRO A 143 16.52 -6.59 -4.92
CA PRO A 143 15.06 -6.68 -4.87
C PRO A 143 14.50 -7.25 -6.18
N ASN A 144 13.47 -8.09 -6.10
CA ASN A 144 12.88 -8.74 -7.27
C ASN A 144 12.37 -7.77 -8.35
N THR A 145 12.07 -6.53 -7.96
CA THR A 145 11.71 -5.44 -8.87
C THR A 145 12.78 -5.13 -9.91
N PHE A 146 14.04 -5.39 -9.57
CA PHE A 146 15.18 -5.12 -10.44
C PHE A 146 15.32 -6.18 -11.54
N LYS A 147 14.85 -7.41 -11.29
CA LYS A 147 14.93 -8.54 -12.24
C LYS A 147 14.17 -8.27 -13.53
N TYR A 148 13.08 -7.50 -13.46
CA TYR A 148 12.29 -7.13 -14.63
C TYR A 148 12.47 -5.66 -15.02
N GLY A 149 12.78 -4.75 -14.09
CA GLY A 149 13.04 -3.35 -14.42
C GLY A 149 14.12 -3.24 -15.50
N ALA A 150 15.16 -4.07 -15.40
CA ALA A 150 16.23 -4.16 -16.38
C ALA A 150 15.81 -4.51 -17.81
N ILE A 151 14.60 -5.07 -18.04
CA ILE A 151 14.05 -5.28 -19.39
C ILE A 151 13.91 -3.94 -20.13
N TRP A 152 13.55 -2.88 -19.41
CA TRP A 152 13.48 -1.51 -19.91
C TRP A 152 14.64 -0.71 -19.36
N SER A 153 15.85 -1.05 -19.81
CA SER A 153 17.09 -0.58 -19.21
C SER A 153 17.21 0.95 -19.14
N GLU A 154 16.72 1.69 -20.13
CA GLU A 154 16.74 3.16 -20.07
C GLU A 154 15.80 3.71 -18.99
N ALA A 155 14.57 3.20 -18.93
CA ALA A 155 13.58 3.61 -17.93
C ALA A 155 14.06 3.25 -16.52
N PHE A 156 14.64 2.06 -16.36
CA PHE A 156 15.14 1.58 -15.09
C PHE A 156 16.40 2.31 -14.62
N THR A 157 17.30 2.66 -15.54
CA THR A 157 18.45 3.52 -15.25
C THR A 157 18.00 4.91 -14.82
N ALA A 158 17.10 5.53 -15.58
CA ALA A 158 16.56 6.86 -15.26
C ALA A 158 15.88 6.86 -13.88
N TRP A 159 15.09 5.83 -13.61
CA TRP A 159 14.47 5.63 -12.31
C TRP A 159 15.50 5.47 -11.18
N SER A 160 16.50 4.60 -11.35
CA SER A 160 17.55 4.36 -10.35
C SER A 160 18.30 5.66 -10.02
N CYS A 161 18.66 6.45 -11.04
CA CYS A 161 19.29 7.75 -10.84
C CYS A 161 18.39 8.72 -10.08
N ALA A 162 17.10 8.82 -10.44
CA ALA A 162 16.15 9.70 -9.76
C ALA A 162 15.97 9.28 -8.29
N HIS A 163 15.74 7.99 -8.04
CA HIS A 163 15.56 7.44 -6.70
C HIS A 163 16.78 7.72 -5.81
N LEU A 164 17.98 7.36 -6.27
CA LEU A 164 19.22 7.59 -5.52
C LEU A 164 19.47 9.07 -5.26
N THR A 165 19.15 9.94 -6.23
CA THR A 165 19.30 11.40 -6.05
C THR A 165 18.36 11.93 -4.98
N LEU A 166 17.09 11.52 -4.99
CA LEU A 166 16.10 11.96 -4.00
C LEU A 166 16.43 11.43 -2.60
N TRP A 167 16.86 10.17 -2.50
CA TRP A 167 17.29 9.59 -1.21
C TRP A 167 18.54 10.28 -0.66
N ASN A 168 19.57 10.49 -1.49
CA ASN A 168 20.80 11.13 -1.06
C ASN A 168 20.61 12.61 -0.70
N SER A 169 19.64 13.31 -1.30
CA SER A 169 19.33 14.70 -0.93
C SER A 169 18.50 14.79 0.36
N ALA A 170 17.64 13.81 0.61
CA ALA A 170 16.82 13.73 1.82
C ALA A 170 17.59 13.25 3.05
N LEU A 171 18.57 12.36 2.89
CA LEU A 171 19.31 11.74 4.00
C LEU A 171 19.99 12.76 4.95
N PRO A 172 20.70 13.80 4.48
CA PRO A 172 21.28 14.80 5.37
C PRO A 172 20.26 15.65 6.13
N VAL A 173 19.00 15.65 5.70
CA VAL A 173 17.92 16.44 6.29
C VAL A 173 17.15 15.62 7.32
N LEU A 174 16.76 14.40 6.95
CA LEU A 174 15.90 13.54 7.77
C LEU A 174 16.69 12.55 8.63
N GLY A 175 17.95 12.27 8.30
CA GLY A 175 18.73 11.22 8.94
C GLY A 175 18.01 9.88 8.91
N ASP A 176 18.02 9.17 10.03
CA ASP A 176 17.39 7.84 10.16
C ASP A 176 15.88 7.86 9.91
N PHE A 177 15.22 9.00 10.15
CA PHE A 177 13.78 9.18 9.92
C PHE A 177 13.40 9.08 8.43
N LEU A 178 14.37 9.20 7.51
CA LEU A 178 14.17 8.95 6.08
C LEU A 178 13.46 7.60 5.82
N THR A 179 13.90 6.55 6.51
CA THR A 179 13.34 5.20 6.37
C THR A 179 11.90 5.11 6.88
N VAL A 180 11.58 5.85 7.95
CA VAL A 180 10.24 5.96 8.54
C VAL A 180 9.30 6.73 7.61
N ALA A 181 9.76 7.81 6.98
CA ALA A 181 9.02 8.51 5.94
C ALA A 181 8.74 7.60 4.73
N GLY A 182 9.74 6.80 4.32
CA GLY A 182 9.57 5.76 3.30
C GLY A 182 8.49 4.73 3.66
N PHE A 183 8.45 4.28 4.92
CA PHE A 183 7.39 3.39 5.41
C PHE A 183 6.02 4.07 5.37
N ALA A 184 5.93 5.31 5.84
CA ALA A 184 4.69 6.09 5.87
C ALA A 184 4.10 6.28 4.47
N THR A 185 4.93 6.64 3.49
CA THR A 185 4.57 6.74 2.08
C THR A 185 4.15 5.38 1.51
N SER A 186 4.91 4.32 1.78
CA SER A 186 4.60 2.98 1.28
C SER A 186 3.25 2.45 1.78
N ASN A 187 2.94 2.64 3.06
CA ASN A 187 1.65 2.22 3.63
C ASN A 187 0.50 3.09 3.13
N ALA A 188 0.69 4.41 3.00
CA ALA A 188 -0.32 5.30 2.43
C ALA A 188 -0.67 4.91 0.99
N ALA A 189 0.30 4.40 0.24
CA ALA A 189 0.14 3.87 -1.10
C ALA A 189 -0.46 2.45 -1.17
N ASP A 190 -0.69 1.79 -0.03
CA ASP A 190 -1.11 0.38 0.05
C ASP A 190 -0.08 -0.61 -0.54
N CYS A 191 1.22 -0.25 -0.61
CA CYS A 191 2.29 -1.13 -1.11
C CYS A 191 2.96 -1.91 0.04
N SER A 192 2.55 -3.17 0.23
CA SER A 192 3.12 -4.06 1.25
C SER A 192 4.58 -4.44 1.01
N TYR A 193 4.99 -4.63 -0.25
CA TYR A 193 6.38 -4.90 -0.63
C TYR A 193 7.31 -3.75 -0.21
N CYS A 194 6.91 -2.53 -0.57
CA CYS A 194 7.66 -1.30 -0.28
C CYS A 194 7.73 -1.05 1.23
N ALA A 195 6.60 -1.26 1.92
CA ALA A 195 6.54 -1.13 3.38
C ALA A 195 7.45 -2.15 4.10
N ALA A 196 7.56 -3.38 3.59
CA ALA A 196 8.46 -4.38 4.15
C ALA A 196 9.94 -3.97 4.02
N HIS A 197 10.36 -3.51 2.83
CA HIS A 197 11.71 -2.97 2.62
C HIS A 197 12.01 -1.78 3.52
N ALA A 198 11.09 -0.81 3.58
CA ALA A 198 11.24 0.35 4.45
C ALA A 198 11.35 -0.04 5.94
N THR A 199 10.59 -1.06 6.38
CA THR A 199 10.67 -1.58 7.75
C THR A 199 12.06 -2.14 8.04
N GLN A 200 12.63 -2.94 7.12
CA GLN A 200 13.96 -3.52 7.31
C GLN A 200 15.04 -2.42 7.33
N LEU A 201 14.98 -1.46 6.41
CA LEU A 201 15.89 -0.32 6.39
C LEU A 201 15.83 0.48 7.70
N SER A 202 14.64 0.67 8.27
CA SER A 202 14.48 1.31 9.57
C SER A 202 15.15 0.53 10.70
N VAL A 203 15.09 -0.80 10.68
CA VAL A 203 15.80 -1.63 11.68
C VAL A 203 17.31 -1.46 11.54
N ASP A 204 17.82 -1.45 10.30
CA ASP A 204 19.26 -1.37 10.04
C ASP A 204 19.88 -0.04 10.48
N VAL A 205 19.10 1.05 10.44
CA VAL A 205 19.51 2.38 10.98
C VAL A 205 19.15 2.56 12.46
N GLY A 206 18.66 1.52 13.14
CA GLY A 206 18.47 1.53 14.60
C GLY A 206 17.12 2.03 15.11
N VAL A 207 16.10 2.16 14.25
CA VAL A 207 14.72 2.42 14.70
C VAL A 207 14.22 1.21 15.49
N SER A 208 13.72 1.43 16.72
CA SER A 208 13.34 0.32 17.58
C SER A 208 12.10 -0.44 17.06
N ALA A 209 12.06 -1.75 17.32
CA ALA A 209 10.92 -2.59 16.98
C ALA A 209 9.60 -2.07 17.57
N GLU A 210 9.63 -1.50 18.78
CA GLU A 210 8.45 -0.88 19.40
C GLU A 210 7.89 0.28 18.55
N LYS A 211 8.77 1.17 18.07
CA LYS A 211 8.36 2.28 17.20
C LYS A 211 7.71 1.78 15.91
N LEU A 212 8.33 0.78 15.29
CA LEU A 212 7.85 0.20 14.03
C LEU A 212 6.54 -0.55 14.21
N MET A 213 6.36 -1.30 15.30
CA MET A 213 5.10 -1.98 15.61
C MET A 213 3.95 -0.98 15.82
N LYS A 214 4.14 0.05 16.64
CA LYS A 214 3.12 1.09 16.86
C LYS A 214 2.81 1.86 15.58
N LEU A 215 3.81 2.12 14.75
CA LEU A 215 3.60 2.73 13.44
C LEU A 215 2.78 1.81 12.52
N HIS A 216 3.09 0.52 12.49
CA HIS A 216 2.31 -0.45 11.73
C HIS A 216 0.86 -0.56 12.24
N GLU A 217 0.64 -0.58 13.55
CA GLU A 217 -0.69 -0.55 14.17
C GLU A 217 -1.47 0.71 13.79
N PHE A 218 -0.84 1.88 13.85
CA PHE A 218 -1.41 3.15 13.43
C PHE A 218 -1.92 3.12 11.98
N TYR A 219 -1.17 2.55 11.04
CA TYR A 219 -1.62 2.40 9.65
C TYR A 219 -2.66 1.31 9.45
N ARG A 220 -2.79 0.35 10.37
CA ARG A 220 -3.86 -0.65 10.34
C ARG A 220 -5.18 -0.11 10.83
N GLU A 221 -5.20 0.91 11.68
CA GLU A 221 -6.42 1.52 12.20
C GLU A 221 -7.01 2.54 11.21
N PRO A 222 -8.13 2.22 10.53
CA PRO A 222 -8.79 3.20 9.68
C PRO A 222 -9.23 4.36 10.56
N ASN A 223 -8.86 5.57 10.16
CA ASN A 223 -9.10 6.80 10.91
C ASN A 223 -8.24 6.98 12.16
N SER A 224 -7.10 6.29 12.27
CA SER A 224 -6.05 6.74 13.19
C SER A 224 -5.56 8.13 12.76
N ALA A 225 -6.21 9.13 13.34
CA ALA A 225 -5.89 10.55 13.22
C ALA A 225 -5.10 11.02 14.46
N ASP A 226 -5.24 10.27 15.56
CA ASP A 226 -4.48 10.51 16.78
C ASP A 226 -3.08 9.93 16.63
N ASP A 227 -2.19 10.72 16.04
CA ASP A 227 -0.78 10.36 15.96
C ASP A 227 -0.07 10.49 17.32
N SER A 228 -0.69 11.04 18.38
CA SER A 228 -0.04 11.22 19.68
C SER A 228 0.38 9.90 20.34
N VAL A 229 -0.24 8.79 19.94
CA VAL A 229 0.11 7.42 20.36
C VAL A 229 1.46 6.95 19.79
N LEU A 230 1.92 7.58 18.71
CA LEU A 230 3.16 7.23 18.04
C LEU A 230 4.37 7.68 18.89
N PRO A 231 5.34 6.78 19.15
CA PRO A 231 6.54 7.04 19.95
C PRO A 231 7.61 7.83 19.17
N PHE A 232 7.18 8.93 18.55
CA PHE A 232 7.99 9.86 17.76
C PHE A 232 7.81 11.27 18.34
N THR A 233 8.76 12.16 18.05
CA THR A 233 8.64 13.58 18.43
C THR A 233 7.44 14.23 17.75
N PRO A 234 6.91 15.35 18.29
CA PRO A 234 5.83 16.08 17.62
C PRO A 234 6.14 16.44 16.17
N PHE A 235 7.39 16.84 15.88
CA PHE A 235 7.85 17.17 14.54
C PHE A 235 7.85 15.96 13.61
N GLU A 236 8.45 14.84 14.04
CA GLU A 236 8.43 13.58 13.27
C GLU A 236 7.00 13.10 12.99
N ARG A 237 6.09 13.19 13.96
CA ARG A 237 4.67 12.85 13.75
C ARG A 237 4.00 13.73 12.70
N ALA A 238 4.28 15.03 12.72
CA ALA A 238 3.83 15.92 11.65
C ALA A 238 4.39 15.50 10.28
N LEU A 239 5.64 15.06 10.20
CA LEU A 239 6.23 14.53 8.97
C LEU A 239 5.64 13.18 8.54
N ILE A 240 5.22 12.30 9.46
CA ILE A 240 4.47 11.07 9.15
C ILE A 240 3.13 11.43 8.50
N ARG A 241 2.38 12.38 9.09
CA ARG A 241 1.12 12.89 8.52
C ARG A 241 1.33 13.48 7.14
N LEU A 242 2.35 14.33 6.99
CA LEU A 242 2.72 14.94 5.72
C LEU A 242 3.08 13.90 4.67
N SER A 243 3.85 12.87 5.02
CA SER A 243 4.23 11.78 4.11
C SER A 243 2.99 11.06 3.58
N ARG A 244 2.04 10.76 4.45
CA ARG A 244 0.74 10.16 4.08
C ARG A 244 -0.06 11.09 3.17
N ALA A 245 -0.20 12.36 3.54
CA ALA A 245 -0.95 13.35 2.77
C ALA A 245 -0.34 13.60 1.39
N ALA A 246 0.97 13.75 1.31
CA ALA A 246 1.72 13.93 0.06
C ALA A 246 1.55 12.74 -0.88
N THR A 247 1.68 11.52 -0.37
CA THR A 247 1.49 10.28 -1.15
C THR A 247 0.08 10.19 -1.74
N LEU A 248 -0.93 10.62 -0.98
CA LEU A 248 -2.33 10.60 -1.41
C LEU A 248 -2.76 11.84 -2.19
N ASN A 249 -1.84 12.79 -2.44
CA ASN A 249 -2.11 14.10 -3.02
C ASN A 249 -3.21 14.88 -2.28
N ARG A 250 -3.12 14.90 -0.93
CA ARG A 250 -4.08 15.52 0.01
C ARG A 250 -3.44 16.49 1.00
N VAL A 251 -2.24 17.01 0.69
CA VAL A 251 -1.54 17.97 1.56
C VAL A 251 -2.40 19.22 1.76
N THR A 252 -2.56 19.62 3.00
CA THR A 252 -3.27 20.85 3.40
C THR A 252 -2.28 21.93 3.87
N GLN A 253 -2.74 23.18 3.98
CA GLN A 253 -1.91 24.24 4.58
C GLN A 253 -1.61 23.96 6.06
N GLU A 254 -2.58 23.36 6.77
CA GLU A 254 -2.41 22.98 8.17
C GLU A 254 -1.25 21.98 8.36
N ASP A 255 -1.09 21.02 7.44
CA ASP A 255 0.03 20.06 7.48
C ASP A 255 1.38 20.78 7.41
N LEU A 256 1.50 21.78 6.52
CA LEU A 256 2.72 22.56 6.31
C LEU A 256 3.00 23.51 7.48
N GLU A 257 1.98 24.24 7.93
CA GLU A 257 2.07 25.19 9.05
C GLU A 257 2.40 24.48 10.37
N THR A 258 1.84 23.29 10.59
CA THR A 258 2.13 22.47 11.77
C THR A 258 3.62 22.12 11.81
N ALA A 259 4.19 21.59 10.72
CA ALA A 259 5.61 21.27 10.66
C ALA A 259 6.50 22.51 10.89
N ARG A 260 6.17 23.64 10.25
CA ARG A 260 6.86 24.94 10.42
C ARG A 260 6.82 25.46 11.84
N SER A 261 5.69 25.29 12.54
CA SER A 261 5.54 25.74 13.92
C SER A 261 6.37 24.92 14.91
N LEU A 262 6.61 23.65 14.61
CA LEU A 262 7.29 22.70 15.49
C LEU A 262 8.81 22.77 15.39
N ASP A 263 9.35 22.99 14.19
CA ASP A 263 10.79 23.22 13.96
C ASP A 263 11.00 24.18 12.77
N PRO A 264 10.94 25.51 13.00
CA PRO A 264 11.06 26.51 11.93
C PRO A 264 12.38 26.45 11.16
N GLU A 265 13.46 25.98 11.79
CA GLU A 265 14.79 25.93 11.17
C GLU A 265 14.90 24.76 10.18
N LYS A 266 14.27 23.62 10.49
CA LYS A 266 14.35 22.41 9.64
C LYS A 266 13.15 22.20 8.74
N ALA A 267 11.99 22.79 9.05
CA ALA A 267 10.72 22.45 8.43
C ALA A 267 10.74 22.52 6.90
N GLU A 268 11.24 23.61 6.29
CA GLU A 268 11.21 23.75 4.83
C GLU A 268 11.98 22.60 4.14
N ARG A 269 13.21 22.32 4.60
CA ARG A 269 14.01 21.23 4.04
C ARG A 269 13.38 19.87 4.30
N ALA A 270 12.78 19.66 5.47
CA ALA A 270 12.11 18.40 5.80
C ALA A 270 10.84 18.19 4.97
N ILE A 271 10.06 19.25 4.72
CA ILE A 271 8.88 19.23 3.84
C ILE A 271 9.30 18.86 2.42
N GLU A 272 10.34 19.50 1.88
CA GLU A 272 10.88 19.19 0.56
C GLU A 272 11.37 17.74 0.48
N ALA A 273 12.09 17.27 1.50
CA ALA A 273 12.58 15.89 1.56
C ALA A 273 11.41 14.88 1.59
N VAL A 274 10.37 15.13 2.40
CA VAL A 274 9.16 14.30 2.44
C VAL A 274 8.43 14.32 1.09
N ALA A 275 8.29 15.48 0.46
CA ALA A 275 7.67 15.59 -0.85
C ALA A 275 8.46 14.81 -1.93
N ALA A 276 9.79 14.87 -1.89
CA ALA A 276 10.69 14.11 -2.76
C ALA A 276 10.52 12.59 -2.58
N ILE A 277 10.43 12.10 -1.33
CA ILE A 277 10.21 10.68 -1.04
C ILE A 277 8.80 10.27 -1.48
N ALA A 278 7.79 11.10 -1.22
CA ALA A 278 6.42 10.84 -1.66
C ALA A 278 6.32 10.82 -3.19
N ALA A 279 7.11 11.60 -3.91
CA ALA A 279 7.18 11.56 -5.38
C ALA A 279 7.76 10.24 -5.91
N CYS A 280 8.53 9.49 -5.10
CA CYS A 280 8.91 8.11 -5.42
C CYS A 280 7.73 7.12 -5.41
N PHE A 281 6.49 7.57 -5.16
CA PHE A 281 5.24 6.78 -5.23
C PHE A 281 5.08 5.94 -6.50
N TRP A 282 5.70 6.34 -7.62
CA TRP A 282 5.67 5.55 -8.84
C TRP A 282 6.20 4.12 -8.64
N ILE A 283 7.16 3.92 -7.72
CA ILE A 283 7.65 2.57 -7.32
C ILE A 283 6.51 1.75 -6.70
N ASN A 284 5.73 2.38 -5.83
CA ASN A 284 4.62 1.72 -5.16
C ASN A 284 3.56 1.28 -6.17
N LEU A 285 3.24 2.14 -7.14
CA LEU A 285 2.32 1.80 -8.22
C LEU A 285 2.86 0.68 -9.12
N ASP A 286 4.11 0.79 -9.58
CA ASP A 286 4.74 -0.22 -10.44
C ASP A 286 4.71 -1.61 -9.78
N ILE A 287 5.03 -1.68 -8.49
CA ILE A 287 5.04 -2.92 -7.73
C ILE A 287 3.63 -3.46 -7.51
N LEU A 288 2.67 -2.59 -7.21
CA LEU A 288 1.27 -2.96 -7.08
C LEU A 288 0.72 -3.54 -8.38
N PHE A 289 1.01 -2.93 -9.53
CA PHE A 289 0.52 -3.40 -10.81
C PHE A 289 1.25 -4.66 -11.30
N SER A 290 2.57 -4.75 -11.09
CA SER A 290 3.37 -5.91 -11.50
C SER A 290 3.13 -7.15 -10.63
N GLY A 291 2.64 -6.98 -9.39
CA GLY A 291 2.33 -8.08 -8.48
C GLY A 291 3.55 -8.95 -8.13
N VAL A 292 4.73 -8.34 -8.14
CA VAL A 292 6.01 -9.02 -7.87
C VAL A 292 6.13 -9.39 -6.39
N PRO A 293 6.48 -10.65 -6.07
CA PRO A 293 6.62 -11.07 -4.69
C PRO A 293 7.89 -10.50 -4.07
N LEU A 294 7.84 -10.27 -2.74
CA LEU A 294 8.96 -9.76 -1.95
C LEU A 294 10.19 -10.67 -1.99
N ILE A 295 9.95 -11.97 -2.04
CA ILE A 295 10.94 -13.04 -2.04
C ILE A 295 10.51 -14.05 -3.11
N ASP A 296 11.46 -14.68 -3.78
CA ASP A 296 11.17 -15.86 -4.59
C ASP A 296 10.73 -16.99 -3.64
N LEU A 297 9.58 -17.60 -3.92
CA LEU A 297 9.07 -18.77 -3.18
C LEU A 297 9.64 -20.07 -3.75
#